data_AF-I3SCW1-F1
#
_entry.id   AF-I3SCW1-F1
#
_cell.length_a   1.000
_cell.length_b   1.000
_cell.length_c   1.000
_cell.angle_alpha   90.00
_cell.angle_beta   90.00
_cell.angle_gamma   90.00
#
_symmetry.space_group_name_H-M   'P 1'
#
loop_
_entity.id
_entity.type
_entity.pdbx_description
1 polymer ?
#
loop_
_entity_poly.entity_id
_entity_poly.type
_entity_poly.pdbx_seq_one_letter_code
_entity_poly.pdbx_strand_id
1 'polypeptide(L)'
;MINSIAIRLNVAPKDGNLSFDISELAAMLPAGTVDNNVEMVYKELPKWEESVLQARARYQQTINNLADKYPTQNLLFVTHGEGIEVALSSFKKDVVVDKVQYCGYVQLKRPIFERDHSLIGGKFNVLTHSGQSGVTYVSS
;
A
#
# COMPACT_ATOMS: atom_id res chain seq x y z
N MET A 1 1.36 -8.74 1.76
CA MET A 1 1.69 -9.34 3.06
C MET A 1 2.77 -10.38 2.84
N ILE A 2 3.73 -10.49 3.76
CA ILE A 2 4.85 -11.42 3.69
C ILE A 2 4.65 -12.51 4.74
N ASN A 3 3.75 -13.45 4.46
CA ASN A 3 3.48 -14.61 5.31
C ASN A 3 2.83 -15.76 4.52
N SER A 4 2.51 -16.85 5.22
CA SER A 4 1.92 -18.07 4.67
C SER A 4 0.46 -17.95 4.20
N ILE A 5 -0.23 -16.84 4.52
CA ILE A 5 -1.58 -16.56 3.98
C ILE A 5 -1.46 -16.07 2.54
N ALA A 6 -0.50 -15.18 2.27
CA ALA A 6 -0.31 -14.58 0.95
C ALA A 6 0.66 -15.39 0.06
N ILE A 7 1.65 -16.07 0.64
CA ILE A 7 2.70 -16.81 -0.05
C ILE A 7 2.49 -18.30 0.16
N ARG A 8 2.41 -19.08 -0.94
CA ARG A 8 2.18 -20.53 -0.88
C ARG A 8 3.32 -21.23 -0.13
N LEU A 9 2.97 -22.19 0.73
CA LEU A 9 3.93 -22.90 1.59
C LEU A 9 5.07 -23.59 0.82
N ASN A 10 4.82 -24.07 -0.40
CA ASN A 10 5.83 -24.74 -1.21
C ASN A 10 6.90 -23.80 -1.79
N VAL A 11 6.67 -22.48 -1.75
CA VAL A 11 7.63 -21.45 -2.18
C VAL A 11 8.00 -20.49 -1.05
N ALA A 12 7.56 -20.77 0.17
CA ALA A 12 7.93 -20.01 1.36
C ALA A 12 9.43 -20.19 1.69
N PRO A 13 10.09 -19.18 2.29
CA PRO A 13 11.46 -19.30 2.76
C PRO A 13 11.56 -20.40 3.82
N LYS A 14 12.41 -21.41 3.56
CA LYS A 14 12.56 -22.58 4.44
C LYS A 14 13.28 -22.26 5.74
N ASP A 15 14.14 -21.25 5.71
CA ASP A 15 14.91 -20.72 6.83
C ASP A 15 14.17 -19.58 7.56
N GLY A 16 12.97 -19.23 7.11
CA GLY A 16 12.19 -18.10 7.65
C GLY A 16 12.82 -16.74 7.36
N ASN A 17 13.85 -16.66 6.52
CA ASN A 17 14.48 -15.40 6.15
C ASN A 17 14.03 -14.96 4.76
N LEU A 18 13.26 -13.85 4.71
CA LEU A 18 12.90 -13.18 3.46
C LEU A 18 13.57 -11.81 3.37
N SER A 19 14.89 -11.78 3.53
CA SER A 19 15.71 -10.59 3.32
C SER A 19 16.20 -10.51 1.87
N PHE A 20 16.25 -9.29 1.33
CA PHE A 20 16.83 -9.03 0.02
C PHE A 20 18.10 -8.19 0.19
N ASP A 21 19.19 -8.57 -0.49
CA ASP A 21 20.28 -7.63 -0.74
C ASP A 21 19.86 -6.71 -1.89
N ILE A 22 19.38 -5.52 -1.52
CA ILE A 22 18.90 -4.53 -2.48
C ILE A 22 20.03 -4.12 -3.44
N SER A 23 21.28 -4.06 -2.97
CA SER A 23 22.41 -3.64 -3.79
C SER A 23 22.76 -4.72 -4.82
N GLU A 24 22.75 -5.98 -4.40
CA GLU A 24 22.94 -7.12 -5.31
C GLU A 24 21.83 -7.15 -6.37
N LEU A 25 20.57 -7.06 -5.96
CA LEU A 25 19.43 -7.05 -6.88
C LEU A 25 19.45 -5.86 -7.85
N ALA A 26 19.83 -4.68 -7.36
CA ALA A 26 19.96 -3.49 -8.20
C ALA A 26 21.06 -3.66 -9.27
N ALA A 27 22.17 -4.30 -8.92
CA ALA A 27 23.27 -4.59 -9.85
C ALA A 27 22.90 -5.62 -10.94
N MET A 28 21.90 -6.47 -10.70
CA MET A 28 21.38 -7.42 -11.69
C MET A 28 20.48 -6.76 -12.74
N LEU A 29 19.94 -5.56 -12.47
CA LEU A 29 19.07 -4.85 -13.38
C LEU A 29 19.88 -4.05 -14.43
N PRO A 30 19.35 -3.86 -15.66
CA PRO A 30 20.01 -3.04 -16.66
C PRO A 30 20.29 -1.61 -16.16
N ALA A 31 21.39 -1.01 -16.62
CA ALA A 31 21.75 0.36 -16.27
C ALA A 31 20.60 1.34 -16.58
N GLY A 32 20.29 2.22 -15.63
CA GLY A 32 19.18 3.18 -15.72
C GLY A 32 17.81 2.63 -15.32
N THR A 33 17.69 1.34 -14.95
CA THR A 33 16.43 0.76 -14.45
C THR A 33 16.12 1.20 -13.02
N VAL A 34 17.14 1.28 -12.17
CA VAL A 34 17.01 1.64 -10.75
C VAL A 34 17.16 3.16 -10.62
N ASP A 35 16.13 3.81 -10.09
CA ASP A 35 16.20 5.21 -9.70
C ASP A 35 16.86 5.33 -8.32
N ASN A 36 18.10 5.82 -8.29
CA ASN A 36 18.86 6.01 -7.06
C ASN A 36 18.61 7.38 -6.41
N ASN A 37 17.77 8.23 -7.00
CA ASN A 37 17.47 9.56 -6.45
C ASN A 37 16.27 9.55 -5.49
N VAL A 38 15.61 8.40 -5.33
CA VAL A 38 14.43 8.26 -4.48
C VAL A 38 14.75 7.51 -3.20
N GLU A 39 14.29 8.07 -2.07
CA GLU A 39 14.38 7.42 -0.77
C GLU A 39 13.18 6.47 -0.57
N MET A 40 13.47 5.27 -0.07
CA MET A 40 12.42 4.32 0.34
C MET A 40 11.55 4.92 1.44
N VAL A 41 10.24 4.74 1.31
CA VAL A 41 9.25 5.27 2.28
C VAL A 41 9.32 4.55 3.63
N TYR A 42 9.81 3.31 3.63
CA TYR A 42 9.95 2.47 4.80
C TYR A 42 11.43 2.34 5.17
N LYS A 43 11.71 2.32 6.48
CA LYS A 43 13.06 2.16 7.03
C LYS A 43 13.52 0.70 7.07
N GLU A 44 12.56 -0.22 7.16
CA GLU A 44 12.80 -1.66 7.25
C GLU A 44 11.83 -2.41 6.35
N LEU A 45 12.31 -3.49 5.74
CA LEU A 45 11.46 -4.41 4.98
C LEU A 45 10.57 -5.22 5.93
N PRO A 46 9.35 -5.60 5.50
CA PRO A 46 8.53 -6.55 6.25
C PRO A 46 9.26 -7.87 6.44
N LYS A 47 9.16 -8.43 7.65
CA LYS A 47 9.73 -9.74 7.98
C LYS A 47 8.78 -10.86 7.57
N TRP A 48 9.35 -12.04 7.33
CA TRP A 48 8.56 -13.26 7.15
C TRP A 48 7.63 -13.50 8.34
N GLU A 49 6.44 -14.01 8.05
CA GLU A 49 5.36 -14.21 9.03
C GLU A 49 4.85 -12.94 9.72
N GLU A 50 4.92 -11.78 9.04
CA GLU A 50 4.19 -10.60 9.54
C GLU A 50 2.70 -10.94 9.71
N SER A 51 2.11 -10.51 10.83
CA SER A 51 0.68 -10.73 11.05
C SER A 51 -0.15 -9.90 10.07
N VAL A 52 -1.40 -10.34 9.81
CA VAL A 52 -2.35 -9.59 8.97
C VAL A 52 -2.52 -8.16 9.46
N LEU A 53 -2.63 -7.95 10.78
CA LEU A 53 -2.80 -6.63 11.36
C LEU A 53 -1.57 -5.74 11.13
N GLN A 54 -0.35 -6.28 11.28
CA GLN A 54 0.89 -5.55 11.02
C GLN A 54 1.01 -5.16 9.54
N ALA A 55 0.71 -6.09 8.62
CA ALA A 55 0.72 -5.82 7.19
C ALA A 55 -0.26 -4.69 6.83
N ARG A 56 -1.51 -4.78 7.30
CA ARG A 56 -2.55 -3.75 7.06
C ARG A 56 -2.14 -2.38 7.60
N ALA A 57 -1.61 -2.31 8.82
CA ALA A 57 -1.11 -1.07 9.40
C ALA A 57 0.02 -0.46 8.54
N ARG A 58 0.94 -1.30 8.04
CA ARG A 58 2.06 -0.87 7.19
C ARG A 58 1.59 -0.33 5.84
N TYR A 59 0.62 -0.96 5.18
CA TYR A 59 0.03 -0.43 3.94
C TYR A 59 -0.64 0.93 4.18
N GLN A 60 -1.47 1.05 5.23
CA GLN A 60 -2.13 2.31 5.57
C GLN A 60 -1.11 3.43 5.86
N GLN A 61 -0.07 3.12 6.64
CA GLN A 61 1.00 4.06 6.94
C GLN A 61 1.75 4.49 5.67
N THR A 62 2.02 3.56 4.76
CA THR A 62 2.70 3.85 3.48
C THR A 62 1.88 4.85 2.65
N ILE A 63 0.56 4.64 2.55
CA ILE A 63 -0.35 5.55 1.83
C ILE A 63 -0.32 6.96 2.45
N ASN A 64 -0.43 7.06 3.78
CA ASN A 64 -0.39 8.35 4.47
C ASN A 64 0.97 9.05 4.28
N ASN A 65 2.09 8.36 4.53
CA ASN A 65 3.43 8.92 4.41
C ASN A 65 3.71 9.45 3.00
N LEU A 66 3.31 8.71 1.96
CA LEU A 66 3.51 9.14 0.58
C LEU A 66 2.63 10.33 0.22
N ALA A 67 1.37 10.33 0.66
CA ALA A 67 0.49 11.47 0.45
C ALA A 67 0.99 12.72 1.18
N ASP A 68 1.56 12.57 2.38
CA ASP A 68 2.15 13.68 3.17
C ASP A 68 3.45 14.19 2.55
N LYS A 69 4.26 13.30 1.96
CA LYS A 69 5.48 13.67 1.23
C LYS A 69 5.19 14.45 -0.05
N TYR A 70 4.06 14.17 -0.71
CA TYR A 70 3.67 14.79 -1.98
C TYR A 70 2.25 15.41 -1.90
N PRO A 71 2.04 16.44 -1.06
CA PRO A 71 0.69 16.93 -0.74
C PRO A 71 -0.03 17.62 -1.91
N THR A 72 0.71 18.09 -2.92
CA THR A 72 0.17 18.79 -4.09
C THR A 72 0.00 17.90 -5.31
N GLN A 73 0.31 16.60 -5.20
CA GLN A 73 0.31 15.67 -6.34
C GLN A 73 -0.82 14.65 -6.24
N ASN A 74 -1.27 14.17 -7.40
CA ASN A 74 -2.07 12.96 -7.47
C ASN A 74 -1.14 11.75 -7.51
N LEU A 75 -1.35 10.79 -6.61
CA LEU A 75 -0.53 9.60 -6.50
C LEU A 75 -1.27 8.38 -7.05
N LEU A 76 -0.58 7.57 -7.86
CA LEU A 76 -1.07 6.29 -8.35
C LEU A 76 -0.31 5.15 -7.66
N PHE A 77 -1.03 4.28 -6.97
CA PHE A 77 -0.48 3.09 -6.33
C PHE A 77 -0.90 1.85 -7.09
N VAL A 78 0.05 1.12 -7.66
CA VAL A 78 -0.18 -0.19 -8.29
C VAL A 78 0.20 -1.27 -7.28
N THR A 79 -0.75 -2.15 -6.95
CA THR A 79 -0.60 -3.13 -5.85
C THR A 79 -1.45 -4.38 -6.10
N HIS A 80 -1.43 -5.32 -5.15
CA HIS A 80 -2.27 -6.52 -5.13
C HIS A 80 -3.63 -6.26 -4.47
N GLY A 81 -4.56 -7.21 -4.58
CA GLY A 81 -5.93 -7.09 -4.04
C GLY A 81 -5.97 -6.69 -2.56
N GLU A 82 -5.08 -7.24 -1.74
CA GLU A 82 -4.95 -6.89 -0.33
C GLU A 82 -4.67 -5.39 -0.11
N GLY A 83 -3.83 -4.77 -0.95
CA GLY A 83 -3.55 -3.34 -0.86
C GLY A 83 -4.78 -2.49 -1.15
N ILE A 84 -5.64 -2.94 -2.08
CA ILE A 84 -6.93 -2.31 -2.39
C ILE A 84 -7.90 -2.46 -1.21
N GLU A 85 -7.95 -3.64 -0.58
CA GLU A 85 -8.78 -3.87 0.61
C GLU A 85 -8.40 -2.96 1.77
N VAL A 86 -7.10 -2.78 2.02
CA VAL A 86 -6.61 -1.87 3.06
C VAL A 86 -6.95 -0.42 2.71
N ALA A 87 -6.70 0.01 1.47
CA ALA A 87 -7.05 1.36 1.04
C ALA A 87 -8.55 1.65 1.22
N LEU A 88 -9.43 0.67 1.04
CA LEU A 88 -10.86 0.87 1.28
C LEU A 88 -11.19 0.89 2.78
N SER A 89 -10.83 -0.18 3.50
CA SER A 89 -11.24 -0.40 4.90
C SER A 89 -10.56 0.54 5.91
N SER A 90 -9.34 1.02 5.61
CA SER A 90 -8.65 1.99 6.48
C SER A 90 -9.23 3.41 6.40
N PHE A 91 -9.89 3.76 5.29
CA PHE A 91 -10.35 5.13 5.02
C PHE A 91 -11.87 5.24 4.84
N LYS A 92 -12.60 4.12 4.93
CA LYS A 92 -14.05 4.06 5.00
C LYS A 92 -14.43 3.17 6.18
N LYS A 93 -15.19 3.72 7.13
CA LYS A 93 -15.64 2.97 8.31
C LYS A 93 -16.68 1.93 7.93
N ASP A 94 -16.72 0.86 8.72
CA ASP A 94 -17.79 -0.14 8.74
C ASP A 94 -18.04 -0.73 7.34
N VAL A 95 -16.96 -1.08 6.64
CA VAL A 95 -17.03 -1.80 5.37
C VAL A 95 -16.15 -3.03 5.36
N VAL A 96 -16.67 -4.09 4.75
CA VAL A 96 -15.94 -5.33 4.46
C VAL A 96 -15.91 -5.51 2.96
N VAL A 97 -14.71 -5.70 2.41
CA VAL A 97 -14.52 -5.96 0.99
C VAL A 97 -14.93 -7.38 0.69
N ASP A 98 -15.79 -7.54 -0.32
CA ASP A 98 -16.28 -8.82 -0.81
C ASP A 98 -15.42 -9.32 -1.97
N LYS A 99 -15.18 -8.44 -2.96
CA LYS A 99 -14.44 -8.81 -4.17
C LYS A 99 -13.64 -7.66 -4.75
N VAL A 100 -12.42 -7.97 -5.19
CA VAL A 100 -11.58 -7.11 -6.03
C VAL A 100 -11.35 -7.81 -7.37
N GLN A 101 -11.84 -7.20 -8.45
CA GLN A 101 -11.64 -7.68 -9.81
C GLN A 101 -10.25 -7.30 -10.34
N TYR A 102 -9.83 -7.95 -11.44
CA TYR A 102 -8.61 -7.56 -12.15
C TYR A 102 -8.70 -6.10 -12.61
N CYS A 103 -7.64 -5.32 -12.36
CA CYS A 103 -7.60 -3.87 -12.54
C CYS A 103 -8.67 -3.09 -11.75
N GLY A 104 -9.27 -3.69 -10.72
CA GLY A 104 -10.13 -2.97 -9.79
C GLY A 104 -9.36 -1.95 -8.97
N TYR A 105 -9.97 -0.80 -8.70
CA TYR A 105 -9.29 0.33 -8.05
C TYR A 105 -10.14 1.01 -6.97
N VAL A 106 -9.47 1.68 -6.04
CA VAL A 106 -10.07 2.56 -5.02
C VAL A 106 -9.52 3.97 -5.21
N GLN A 107 -10.40 4.96 -5.16
CA GLN A 107 -10.03 6.38 -5.21
C GLN A 107 -10.20 7.00 -3.82
N LEU A 108 -9.11 7.57 -3.33
CA LEU A 108 -9.05 8.32 -2.07
C LEU A 108 -8.91 9.81 -2.38
N LYS A 109 -9.58 10.66 -1.61
CA LYS A 109 -9.44 12.13 -1.68
C LYS A 109 -9.33 12.71 -0.28
N ARG A 110 -8.39 13.64 -0.06
CA ARG A 110 -8.29 14.41 1.17
C ARG A 110 -8.15 15.90 0.87
N PRO A 111 -8.62 16.79 1.75
CA PRO A 111 -8.29 18.21 1.67
C PRO A 111 -6.83 18.45 2.08
N ILE A 112 -6.24 19.51 1.54
CA ILE A 112 -4.92 20.03 1.95
C ILE A 112 -5.15 21.42 2.52
N PHE A 113 -4.56 21.68 3.69
CA PHE A 113 -4.65 22.96 4.38
C PHE A 113 -3.28 23.62 4.43
N GLU A 114 -3.23 24.93 4.29
CA GLU A 114 -2.01 25.70 4.53
C GLU A 114 -2.06 26.28 5.95
N ARG A 115 -1.00 26.03 6.73
CA ARG A 115 -0.82 26.56 8.08
C ARG A 115 0.65 26.83 8.33
N ASP A 116 0.97 28.04 8.77
CA ASP A 116 2.35 28.44 9.13
C ASP A 116 3.37 28.08 8.03
N HIS A 117 3.03 28.40 6.77
CA HIS A 117 3.80 28.09 5.56
C HIS A 117 4.06 26.59 5.31
N SER A 118 3.32 25.70 5.98
CA SER A 118 3.36 24.26 5.80
C SER A 118 2.04 23.73 5.25
N LEU A 119 2.11 22.72 4.38
CA LEU A 119 0.93 22.01 3.86
C LEU A 119 0.61 20.81 4.75
N ILE A 120 -0.63 20.75 5.25
CA ILE A 120 -1.11 19.69 6.14
C ILE A 120 -2.28 18.96 5.49
N GLY A 121 -2.16 17.63 5.38
CA GLY A 121 -3.22 16.78 4.86
C GLY A 121 -4.34 16.55 5.88
N GLY A 122 -5.59 16.67 5.43
CA GLY A 122 -6.75 16.23 6.20
C GLY A 122 -7.01 14.72 6.13
N LYS A 123 -8.16 14.30 6.65
CA LYS A 123 -8.59 12.90 6.57
C LYS A 123 -8.98 12.54 5.13
N PHE A 124 -8.65 11.31 4.73
CA PHE A 124 -9.12 10.75 3.47
C PHE A 124 -10.61 10.42 3.52
N ASN A 125 -11.25 10.61 2.38
CA ASN A 125 -12.57 10.13 2.03
C ASN A 125 -12.44 9.17 0.85
N VAL A 126 -13.12 8.03 0.92
CA VAL A 126 -13.20 7.10 -0.22
C VAL A 126 -14.30 7.56 -1.18
N LEU A 127 -13.93 7.80 -2.44
CA LEU A 127 -14.86 8.17 -3.51
C LEU A 127 -15.41 6.96 -4.26
N THR A 128 -14.76 5.80 -4.14
CA THR A 128 -15.20 4.57 -4.77
C THR A 128 -16.52 4.08 -4.17
N HIS A 129 -17.50 3.83 -5.05
CA HIS A 129 -18.74 3.16 -4.72
C HIS A 129 -18.67 1.67 -5.08
N SER A 130 -19.31 0.85 -4.26
CA SER A 130 -19.36 -0.60 -4.43
C SER A 130 -19.86 -0.98 -5.83
N GLY A 131 -19.12 -1.86 -6.52
CA GLY A 131 -19.43 -2.37 -7.85
C GLY A 131 -19.03 -1.46 -9.02
N GLN A 132 -18.69 -0.19 -8.81
CA GLN A 132 -18.44 0.75 -9.93
C GLN A 132 -17.01 0.67 -10.48
N SER A 133 -16.03 0.30 -9.66
CA SER A 133 -14.61 0.31 -10.02
C SER A 133 -13.97 -1.08 -10.03
N GLY A 134 -14.79 -2.13 -10.18
CA GLY A 134 -14.34 -3.51 -10.03
C GLY A 134 -14.08 -3.92 -8.56
N VAL A 135 -14.47 -3.09 -7.59
CA VAL A 135 -14.40 -3.38 -6.16
C VAL A 135 -15.80 -3.43 -5.57
N THR A 136 -16.17 -4.55 -4.96
CA THR A 136 -17.44 -4.73 -4.26
C THR A 136 -17.19 -4.85 -2.76
N TYR A 137 -18.00 -4.15 -1.97
CA TYR A 137 -17.98 -4.20 -0.52
C TYR A 137 -19.39 -4.02 0.05
N VAL A 138 -19.58 -4.49 1.28
CA VAL A 138 -20.82 -4.35 2.06
C VAL A 138 -20.55 -3.50 3.30
N SER A 139 -21.58 -2.80 3.77
CA SER A 139 -21.53 -2.15 5.08
C SER A 139 -21.63 -3.21 6.18
N SER A 140 -20.80 -3.07 7.22
CA SER A 140 -20.78 -3.92 8.42
C SER A 140 -21.72 -3.38 9.49
#